data_AF-A0A4R5AQT3-F1
#
_entry.id   AF-A0A4R5AQT3-F1
#
_cell.length_a   1.000
_cell.length_b   1.000
_cell.length_c   1.000
_cell.angle_alpha   90.00
_cell.angle_beta   90.00
_cell.angle_gamma   90.00
#
_symmetry.space_group_name_H-M   'P 1'
#
loop_
_entity.id
_entity.type
_entity.pdbx_description
1 polymer ?
#
loop_
_entity_poly.entity_id
_entity_poly.type
_entity_poly.pdbx_seq_one_letter_code
_entity_poly.pdbx_strand_id
1 'polypeptide(L)'
;MVSKKIQFAVDKVIEGEWTLFDFLSNFKDVNTKDLLISFFWELRIIYKDFEQYHNFNPFYSNEGELLHYEKDNFNPKYFDELEIIYNYYKKLAIADNQNIPEAIDLSDTKAIDKILYLHKLGVIDFLRGQQPFNTSVNSLASVLSAITGEKSGTLQPMLNPMLSKKVDDTNNPLNSKKAVERVEKQLINIGFNLNETN
;
A
#
# COMPACT_ATOMS: atom_id res chain seq x y z
N MET A 1 17.72 -10.15 1.35
CA MET A 1 19.04 -9.54 1.64
C MET A 1 18.93 -8.19 2.37
N VAL A 2 17.78 -7.51 2.30
CA VAL A 2 17.54 -6.17 2.91
C VAL A 2 17.45 -6.20 4.45
N SER A 3 16.87 -7.24 5.08
CA SER A 3 16.67 -7.22 6.54
C SER A 3 17.97 -7.21 7.36
N LYS A 4 19.03 -7.92 6.93
CA LYS A 4 20.33 -7.91 7.65
C LYS A 4 21.05 -6.57 7.58
N LYS A 5 20.95 -5.87 6.44
CA LYS A 5 21.56 -4.54 6.27
C LYS A 5 20.82 -3.50 7.10
N ILE A 6 19.47 -3.57 7.12
CA ILE A 6 18.63 -2.72 7.97
C ILE A 6 18.91 -2.97 9.45
N GLN A 7 18.96 -4.25 9.88
CA GLN A 7 19.28 -4.60 11.26
C GLN A 7 20.61 -4.01 11.71
N PHE A 8 21.66 -4.20 10.91
CA PHE A 8 22.97 -3.62 11.20
C PHE A 8 22.91 -2.10 11.37
N ALA A 9 22.15 -1.41 10.51
CA ALA A 9 22.02 0.05 10.60
C ALA A 9 21.17 0.51 11.80
N VAL A 10 20.17 -0.27 12.20
CA VAL A 10 19.40 -0.05 13.44
C VAL A 10 20.33 -0.20 14.65
N ASP A 11 21.13 -1.27 14.69
CA ASP A 11 22.09 -1.52 15.77
C ASP A 11 23.09 -0.36 15.88
N LYS A 12 23.59 0.15 14.74
CA LYS A 12 24.50 1.31 14.71
C LYS A 12 23.87 2.61 15.21
N VAL A 13 22.57 2.82 14.96
CA VAL A 13 21.83 3.97 15.50
C VAL A 13 21.64 3.81 17.01
N ILE A 14 21.34 2.61 17.50
CA ILE A 14 21.17 2.30 18.93
C ILE A 14 22.48 2.44 19.70
N GLU A 15 23.58 1.99 19.11
CA GLU A 15 24.94 2.14 19.64
C GLU A 15 25.42 3.62 19.65
N GLY A 16 24.65 4.53 19.04
CA GLY A 16 24.97 5.95 18.92
C GLY A 16 26.09 6.24 17.92
N GLU A 17 26.44 5.26 17.08
CA GLU A 17 27.48 5.41 16.06
C GLU A 17 26.95 6.12 14.82
N TRP A 18 25.66 5.95 14.49
CA TRP A 18 25.01 6.54 13.32
C TRP A 18 23.90 7.51 13.71
N THR A 19 23.88 8.67 13.05
CA THR A 19 22.71 9.55 13.08
C THR A 19 21.61 9.02 12.15
N LEU A 20 20.39 9.55 12.27
CA LEU A 20 19.32 9.30 11.29
C LEU A 20 19.73 9.68 9.86
N PHE A 21 20.58 10.71 9.71
CA PHE A 21 21.10 11.12 8.40
C PHE A 21 22.09 10.10 7.82
N ASP A 22 22.94 9.50 8.66
CA ASP A 22 23.86 8.43 8.25
C ASP A 22 23.10 7.18 7.85
N PHE A 23 22.05 6.82 8.61
CA PHE A 23 21.14 5.74 8.29
C PHE A 23 20.51 5.97 6.90
N LEU A 24 19.81 7.08 6.69
CA LEU A 24 19.14 7.37 5.42
C LEU A 24 20.13 7.42 4.24
N SER A 25 21.34 7.90 4.48
CA SER A 25 22.37 7.98 3.44
C SER A 25 22.90 6.62 2.99
N ASN A 26 22.84 5.60 3.83
CA ASN A 26 23.29 4.23 3.52
C ASN A 26 22.25 3.38 2.77
N PHE A 27 21.04 3.92 2.60
CA PHE A 27 19.92 3.26 1.92
C PHE A 27 19.26 4.15 0.85
N LYS A 28 19.99 5.10 0.26
CA LYS A 28 19.50 5.97 -0.84
C LYS A 28 18.94 5.21 -2.04
N ASP A 29 19.37 3.96 -2.22
CA ASP A 29 18.96 3.08 -3.32
C ASP A 29 17.67 2.28 -3.03
N VAL A 30 17.14 2.38 -1.80
CA VAL A 30 15.89 1.75 -1.37
C VAL A 30 14.80 2.80 -1.37
N ASN A 31 13.60 2.46 -1.87
CA ASN A 31 12.45 3.35 -1.78
C ASN A 31 12.26 3.78 -0.32
N THR A 32 12.37 5.09 -0.09
CA THR A 32 12.36 5.70 1.24
C THR A 32 11.14 5.30 2.05
N LYS A 33 9.97 5.10 1.42
CA LYS A 33 8.74 4.69 2.14
C LYS A 33 8.87 3.27 2.72
N ASP A 34 9.37 2.32 1.94
CA ASP A 34 9.51 0.92 2.37
C ASP A 34 10.61 0.74 3.43
N LEU A 35 11.68 1.53 3.31
CA LEU A 35 12.77 1.57 4.29
C LEU A 35 12.28 2.10 5.64
N LEU A 36 11.51 3.19 5.63
CA LEU A 36 10.96 3.80 6.85
C LEU A 36 9.96 2.87 7.55
N ILE A 37 9.15 2.14 6.79
CA ILE A 37 8.25 1.12 7.34
C ILE A 37 9.05 -0.01 8.01
N SER A 38 10.08 -0.52 7.34
CA SER A 38 10.94 -1.58 7.88
C SER A 38 11.66 -1.13 9.16
N PHE A 39 12.22 0.09 9.16
CA PHE A 39 12.85 0.70 10.33
C PHE A 39 11.88 0.87 11.51
N PHE A 40 10.64 1.30 11.23
CA PHE A 40 9.60 1.42 12.25
C PHE A 40 9.24 0.08 12.89
N TRP A 41 9.17 -1.00 12.11
CA TRP A 41 8.91 -2.34 12.65
C TRP A 41 10.01 -2.81 13.59
N GLU A 42 11.28 -2.64 13.21
CA GLU A 42 12.41 -3.03 14.07
C GLU A 42 12.46 -2.20 15.36
N LEU A 43 12.28 -0.88 15.27
CA LEU A 43 12.20 -0.02 16.46
C LEU A 43 11.03 -0.40 17.38
N ARG A 44 9.88 -0.77 16.81
CA ARG A 44 8.72 -1.24 17.57
C ARG A 44 9.00 -2.55 18.30
N ILE A 45 9.75 -3.47 17.67
CA ILE A 45 10.16 -4.74 18.28
C ILE A 45 11.09 -4.45 19.46
N ILE A 46 12.13 -3.64 19.27
CA ILE A 46 13.09 -3.25 20.31
C ILE A 46 12.38 -2.58 21.50
N TYR A 47 11.45 -1.65 21.23
CA TYR A 47 10.69 -0.97 22.28
C TYR A 47 9.73 -1.92 23.03
N LYS A 48 9.07 -2.85 22.32
CA LYS A 48 8.21 -3.86 22.96
C LYS A 48 9.00 -4.84 23.82
N ASP A 49 10.15 -5.28 23.32
CA ASP A 49 11.05 -6.15 24.07
C ASP A 49 11.51 -5.40 25.33
N PHE A 50 11.85 -4.11 25.22
CA PHE A 50 12.16 -3.25 26.36
C PHE A 50 11.02 -3.10 27.37
N GLU A 51 9.78 -2.81 26.93
CA GLU A 51 8.61 -2.75 27.84
C GLU A 51 8.38 -4.10 28.55
N GLN A 52 8.64 -5.22 27.87
CA GLN A 52 8.58 -6.55 28.49
C GLN A 52 9.72 -6.77 29.49
N TYR A 53 10.96 -6.36 29.17
CA TYR A 53 12.10 -6.40 30.11
C TYR A 53 11.83 -5.59 31.38
N HIS A 54 11.20 -4.41 31.28
CA HIS A 54 10.84 -3.60 32.44
C HIS A 54 9.66 -4.14 33.26
N ASN A 55 8.90 -5.08 32.70
CA ASN A 55 7.82 -5.79 33.39
C ASN A 55 8.25 -7.14 34.00
N PHE A 56 9.55 -7.49 33.95
CA PHE A 56 10.14 -8.63 34.67
C PHE A 56 11.08 -8.12 35.78
N ASN A 57 11.15 -8.66 36.99
CA ASN A 57 10.21 -9.38 37.86
C ASN A 57 10.76 -9.09 39.27
N PRO A 58 10.13 -8.23 40.09
CA PRO A 58 10.68 -7.88 41.39
C PRO A 58 10.79 -9.14 42.26
N PHE A 59 12.00 -9.47 42.71
CA PHE A 59 12.19 -10.56 43.65
C PHE A 59 11.72 -10.09 45.02
N TYR A 60 10.59 -10.61 45.45
CA TYR A 60 10.08 -10.40 46.80
C TYR A 60 10.57 -11.50 47.73
N SER A 61 10.81 -11.17 48.99
CA SER A 61 10.94 -12.17 50.04
C SER A 61 9.63 -12.94 50.19
N ASN A 62 9.66 -14.06 50.91
CA ASN A 62 8.45 -14.78 51.26
C ASN A 62 7.48 -13.95 52.13
N GLU A 63 7.94 -12.83 52.69
CA GLU A 63 7.14 -11.86 53.45
C GLU A 63 6.69 -10.66 52.61
N GLY A 64 7.04 -10.60 51.32
CA GLY A 64 6.62 -9.54 50.39
C GLY A 64 7.53 -8.31 50.33
N GLU A 65 8.74 -8.36 50.90
CA GLU A 65 9.71 -7.26 50.83
C GLU A 65 10.57 -7.35 49.56
N LEU A 66 10.80 -6.23 48.87
CA LEU A 66 11.61 -6.18 47.66
C LEU A 66 13.10 -6.41 47.98
N LEU A 67 13.68 -7.49 47.45
CA LEU A 67 15.04 -7.92 47.80
C LEU A 67 16.15 -7.28 46.95
N HIS A 68 15.98 -7.13 45.61
CA HIS A 68 16.98 -6.53 44.71
C HIS A 68 16.44 -6.32 43.26
N TYR A 69 17.03 -5.39 42.51
CA TYR A 69 16.93 -5.27 41.04
C TYR A 69 18.27 -5.64 40.39
N GLU A 70 18.38 -6.79 39.70
CA GLU A 70 19.54 -7.08 38.85
C GLU A 70 19.48 -6.15 37.64
N LYS A 71 20.35 -5.14 37.64
CA LYS A 71 20.45 -4.14 36.59
C LYS A 71 21.51 -4.59 35.59
N ASP A 72 21.17 -5.56 34.75
CA ASP A 72 22.05 -5.95 33.64
C ASP A 72 22.00 -4.89 32.52
N ASN A 73 23.02 -4.03 32.50
CA ASN A 73 23.72 -3.39 31.37
C ASN A 73 22.96 -2.86 30.13
N PHE A 74 21.67 -2.56 30.16
CA PHE A 74 21.06 -1.69 29.14
C PHE A 74 21.29 -0.22 29.52
N ASN A 75 22.26 0.44 28.88
CA ASN A 75 22.61 1.84 29.16
C ASN A 75 21.56 2.79 28.52
N PRO A 76 20.69 3.45 29.31
CA PRO A 76 19.52 4.20 28.82
C PRO A 76 19.89 5.59 28.28
N LYS A 77 21.11 5.77 27.75
CA LYS A 77 21.59 7.09 27.31
C LYS A 77 20.77 7.66 26.14
N TYR A 78 20.09 6.81 25.38
CA TYR A 78 19.36 7.19 24.16
C TYR A 78 17.85 6.93 24.24
N PHE A 79 17.32 6.76 25.46
CA PHE A 79 15.91 6.41 25.66
C PHE A 79 14.97 7.51 25.17
N ASP A 80 15.29 8.75 25.53
CA ASP A 80 14.52 9.93 25.12
C ASP A 80 14.53 10.07 23.59
N GLU A 81 15.67 9.78 22.95
CA GLU A 81 15.83 9.81 21.50
C GLU A 81 15.02 8.71 20.79
N LEU A 82 15.01 7.48 21.31
CA LEU A 82 14.20 6.38 20.78
C LEU A 82 12.71 6.67 20.91
N GLU A 83 12.28 7.23 22.04
CA GLU A 83 10.89 7.63 22.26
C GLU A 83 10.47 8.75 21.30
N ILE A 84 11.33 9.75 21.08
CA ILE A 84 11.10 10.82 20.12
C ILE A 84 10.95 10.26 18.70
N ILE A 85 11.87 9.38 18.28
CA ILE A 85 11.85 8.75 16.95
C ILE A 85 10.59 7.91 16.78
N TYR A 86 10.26 7.07 17.76
CA TYR A 86 9.04 6.25 17.74
C TYR A 86 7.78 7.10 17.64
N ASN A 87 7.66 8.15 18.45
CA ASN A 87 6.49 9.03 18.44
C ASN A 87 6.36 9.83 17.14
N TYR A 88 7.48 10.24 16.53
CA TYR A 88 7.49 10.89 15.21
C TYR A 88 6.96 9.95 14.12
N TYR A 89 7.50 8.73 14.04
CA TYR A 89 7.06 7.76 13.02
C TYR A 89 5.67 7.20 13.28
N LYS A 90 5.26 7.04 14.53
CA LYS A 90 3.88 6.69 14.90
C LYS A 90 2.89 7.74 14.38
N LYS A 91 3.21 9.03 14.48
CA LYS A 91 2.38 10.11 13.90
C LYS A 91 2.31 10.02 12.37
N LEU A 92 3.43 9.75 11.70
CA LEU A 92 3.45 9.56 10.25
C LEU A 92 2.65 8.32 9.81
N ALA A 93 2.77 7.20 10.52
CA ALA A 93 2.02 5.97 10.23
C ALA A 93 0.52 6.12 10.51
N ILE A 94 0.12 6.91 11.52
CA ILE A 94 -1.29 7.26 11.75
C ILE A 94 -1.81 8.16 10.62
N ALA A 95 -1.02 9.12 10.15
CA ALA A 95 -1.39 9.95 9.00
C ALA A 95 -1.52 9.14 7.69
N ASP A 96 -0.70 8.10 7.49
CA ASP A 96 -0.81 7.16 6.36
C ASP A 96 -2.02 6.22 6.52
N ASN A 97 -2.35 5.78 7.75
CA ASN A 97 -3.55 4.98 8.03
C ASN A 97 -4.88 5.76 7.91
N GLN A 98 -4.86 7.10 7.98
CA GLN A 98 -6.02 7.91 7.60
C GLN A 98 -6.17 8.06 6.07
N ASN A 99 -5.18 7.59 5.31
CA ASN A 99 -5.22 7.42 3.86
C ASN A 99 -5.31 5.93 3.48
N ILE A 100 -5.96 5.07 4.30
CA ILE A 100 -6.46 3.80 3.76
C ILE A 100 -7.45 4.19 2.65
N PRO A 101 -7.16 3.90 1.39
CA PRO A 101 -8.07 4.25 0.31
C PRO A 101 -9.42 3.61 0.63
N GLU A 102 -10.49 4.39 0.63
CA GLU A 102 -11.83 3.80 0.72
C GLU A 102 -11.93 2.68 -0.32
N ALA A 103 -12.46 1.53 0.12
CA ALA A 103 -12.66 0.41 -0.78
C ALA A 103 -13.44 0.90 -1.99
N ILE A 104 -12.95 0.60 -3.20
CA ILE A 104 -13.65 0.98 -4.42
C ILE A 104 -14.97 0.22 -4.45
N ASP A 105 -16.06 0.95 -4.24
CA ASP A 105 -17.41 0.42 -4.36
C ASP A 105 -17.96 0.75 -5.76
N LEU A 106 -18.17 -0.30 -6.56
CA LEU A 106 -18.72 -0.20 -7.90
C LEU A 106 -20.21 -0.60 -7.97
N SER A 107 -20.83 -0.97 -6.85
CA SER A 107 -22.19 -1.52 -6.80
C SER A 107 -23.21 -0.60 -7.47
N ASP A 108 -23.14 0.70 -7.18
CA ASP A 108 -24.05 1.74 -7.71
C ASP A 108 -23.45 2.56 -8.87
N THR A 109 -22.33 2.11 -9.46
CA THR A 109 -21.68 2.84 -10.55
C THR A 109 -22.32 2.55 -11.91
N LYS A 110 -22.18 3.49 -12.85
CA LYS A 110 -22.71 3.34 -14.21
C LYS A 110 -21.88 2.33 -15.00
N ALA A 111 -22.50 1.66 -15.96
CA ALA A 111 -21.82 0.73 -16.87
C ALA A 111 -20.53 1.30 -17.52
N ILE A 112 -20.54 2.61 -17.83
CA ILE A 112 -19.36 3.30 -18.39
C ILE A 112 -18.17 3.29 -17.43
N ASP A 113 -18.38 3.49 -16.12
CA ASP A 113 -17.32 3.49 -15.12
C ASP A 113 -16.71 2.08 -15.00
N LYS A 114 -17.57 1.06 -14.94
CA LYS A 114 -17.15 -0.35 -14.86
C LYS A 114 -16.29 -0.75 -16.07
N ILE A 115 -16.66 -0.33 -17.28
CA ILE A 115 -15.86 -0.59 -18.50
C ILE A 115 -14.54 0.17 -18.46
N LEU A 116 -14.52 1.42 -18.01
CA LEU A 116 -13.30 2.20 -17.86
C LEU A 116 -12.33 1.55 -16.86
N TYR A 117 -12.84 1.05 -15.73
CA TYR A 117 -12.04 0.27 -14.77
C TYR A 117 -11.38 -0.93 -15.43
N LEU A 118 -12.18 -1.76 -16.09
CA LEU A 118 -11.70 -2.97 -16.76
C LEU A 118 -10.68 -2.67 -17.87
N HIS A 119 -10.86 -1.57 -18.59
CA HIS A 119 -9.89 -1.14 -19.60
C HIS A 119 -8.58 -0.66 -18.96
N LYS A 120 -8.64 0.27 -17.98
CA LYS A 120 -7.45 0.86 -17.35
C LYS A 120 -6.62 -0.17 -16.57
N LEU A 121 -7.28 -1.19 -16.02
CA LEU A 121 -6.64 -2.34 -15.37
C LEU A 121 -6.08 -3.37 -16.38
N GLY A 122 -6.22 -3.15 -17.68
CA GLY A 122 -5.72 -4.05 -18.74
C GLY A 122 -6.54 -5.32 -18.95
N VAL A 123 -7.67 -5.50 -18.26
CA VAL A 123 -8.51 -6.71 -18.36
C VAL A 123 -9.08 -6.85 -19.77
N ILE A 124 -9.56 -5.74 -20.35
CA ILE A 124 -10.14 -5.75 -21.70
C ILE A 124 -9.08 -6.10 -22.75
N ASP A 125 -7.90 -5.49 -22.67
CA ASP A 125 -6.81 -5.75 -23.61
C ASP A 125 -6.26 -7.18 -23.46
N PHE A 126 -6.16 -7.68 -22.23
CA PHE A 126 -5.83 -9.07 -21.95
C PHE A 126 -6.82 -10.04 -22.59
N LEU A 127 -8.13 -9.85 -22.34
CA LEU A 127 -9.17 -10.72 -22.89
C LEU A 127 -9.19 -10.66 -24.41
N ARG A 128 -8.99 -9.48 -25.01
CA ARG A 128 -8.93 -9.31 -26.47
C ARG A 128 -7.78 -10.08 -27.12
N GLY A 129 -6.76 -10.48 -26.36
CA GLY A 129 -5.70 -11.37 -26.84
C GLY A 129 -6.12 -12.84 -26.98
N GLN A 130 -7.28 -13.23 -26.45
CA GLN A 130 -7.71 -14.63 -26.33
C GLN A 130 -8.91 -14.94 -27.22
N GLN A 131 -9.00 -16.18 -27.73
CA GLN A 131 -10.23 -16.69 -28.36
C GLN A 131 -11.30 -16.96 -27.29
N PRO A 132 -12.59 -16.66 -27.53
CA PRO A 132 -13.18 -16.10 -28.76
C PRO A 132 -13.19 -14.55 -28.83
N PHE A 133 -12.67 -13.87 -27.82
CA PHE A 133 -12.84 -12.42 -27.64
C PHE A 133 -12.04 -11.58 -28.65
N ASN A 134 -10.94 -12.11 -29.16
CA ASN A 134 -10.12 -11.50 -30.20
C ASN A 134 -10.85 -11.32 -31.55
N THR A 135 -11.94 -12.05 -31.79
CA THR A 135 -12.72 -12.00 -33.04
C THR A 135 -14.17 -11.59 -32.83
N SER A 136 -14.68 -11.64 -31.59
CA SER A 136 -16.08 -11.36 -31.27
C SER A 136 -16.22 -10.38 -30.11
N VAL A 137 -16.55 -9.13 -30.43
CA VAL A 137 -16.93 -8.12 -29.42
C VAL A 137 -18.18 -8.55 -28.67
N ASN A 138 -19.07 -9.33 -29.27
CA ASN A 138 -20.26 -9.86 -28.62
C ASN A 138 -19.89 -10.86 -27.52
N SER A 139 -18.93 -11.75 -27.80
CA SER A 139 -18.43 -12.70 -26.81
C SER A 139 -17.72 -11.96 -25.66
N LEU A 140 -16.97 -10.90 -25.98
CA LEU A 140 -16.36 -10.04 -24.97
C LEU A 140 -17.43 -9.33 -24.12
N ALA A 141 -18.45 -8.73 -24.75
CA ALA A 141 -19.56 -8.09 -24.06
C ALA A 141 -20.31 -9.07 -23.16
N SER A 142 -20.46 -10.33 -23.58
CA SER A 142 -21.13 -11.37 -22.79
C SER A 142 -20.34 -11.74 -21.53
N VAL A 143 -19.01 -11.90 -21.61
CA VAL A 143 -18.20 -12.19 -20.41
C VAL A 143 -18.11 -10.98 -19.49
N LEU A 144 -17.95 -9.77 -20.04
CA LEU A 144 -17.94 -8.54 -19.24
C LEU A 144 -19.30 -8.27 -18.59
N SER A 145 -20.39 -8.65 -19.23
CA SER A 145 -21.75 -8.61 -18.66
C SER A 145 -21.84 -9.48 -17.40
N ALA A 146 -21.28 -10.70 -17.44
CA ALA A 146 -21.23 -11.57 -16.27
C ALA A 146 -20.35 -11.01 -15.13
N ILE A 147 -19.26 -10.32 -15.46
CA ILE A 147 -18.35 -9.70 -14.48
C ILE A 147 -18.97 -8.46 -13.82
N THR A 148 -19.66 -7.63 -14.60
CA THR A 148 -20.11 -6.29 -14.17
C THR A 148 -21.55 -6.24 -13.68
N GLY A 149 -22.34 -7.28 -13.96
CA GLY A 149 -23.80 -7.30 -13.75
C GLY A 149 -24.58 -6.45 -14.77
N GLU A 150 -23.91 -5.80 -15.72
CA GLU A 150 -24.54 -4.98 -16.75
C GLU A 150 -25.06 -5.82 -17.91
N LYS A 151 -26.05 -5.32 -18.65
CA LYS A 151 -26.56 -6.04 -19.82
C LYS A 151 -25.55 -6.02 -20.97
N SER A 152 -25.31 -7.16 -21.62
CA SER A 152 -24.44 -7.23 -22.81
C SER A 152 -24.85 -6.24 -23.92
N GLY A 153 -26.15 -6.00 -24.10
CA GLY A 153 -26.66 -5.01 -25.06
C GLY A 153 -26.32 -3.56 -24.72
N THR A 154 -25.99 -3.27 -23.46
CA THR A 154 -25.47 -1.96 -23.02
C THR A 154 -23.96 -1.87 -23.24
N LEU A 155 -23.22 -2.96 -23.00
CA LEU A 155 -21.76 -2.97 -23.08
C LEU A 155 -21.25 -3.01 -24.53
N GLN A 156 -21.90 -3.75 -25.41
CA GLN A 156 -21.44 -3.93 -26.79
C GLN A 156 -21.33 -2.60 -27.57
N PRO A 157 -22.31 -1.66 -27.51
CA PRO A 157 -22.18 -0.34 -28.13
C PRO A 157 -21.06 0.53 -27.55
N MET A 158 -20.61 0.28 -26.31
CA MET A 158 -19.47 0.97 -25.70
C MET A 158 -18.13 0.36 -26.16
N LEU A 159 -18.06 -0.97 -26.21
CA LEU A 159 -16.85 -1.71 -26.59
C LEU A 159 -16.50 -1.52 -28.07
N ASN A 160 -17.49 -1.52 -28.96
CA ASN A 160 -17.27 -1.36 -30.40
C ASN A 160 -16.45 -0.10 -30.77
N PRO A 161 -16.83 1.12 -30.35
CA PRO A 161 -16.05 2.32 -30.65
C PRO A 161 -14.75 2.39 -29.84
N MET A 162 -14.68 1.83 -28.63
CA MET A 162 -13.45 1.81 -27.83
C MET A 162 -12.37 0.91 -28.45
N LEU A 163 -12.77 -0.19 -29.10
CA LEU A 163 -11.88 -1.16 -29.72
C LEU A 163 -11.64 -0.90 -31.21
N SER A 164 -12.48 -0.10 -31.86
CA SER A 164 -12.29 0.33 -33.24
C SER A 164 -11.59 1.69 -33.29
N LYS A 165 -10.96 2.04 -34.41
CA LYS A 165 -10.28 3.34 -34.59
C LYS A 165 -11.25 4.55 -34.61
N LYS A 166 -12.51 4.39 -34.19
CA LYS A 166 -13.54 5.42 -34.19
C LYS A 166 -13.53 6.17 -32.87
N VAL A 167 -12.52 7.01 -32.73
CA VAL A 167 -12.27 7.79 -31.51
C VAL A 167 -13.43 8.76 -31.23
N ASP A 168 -14.14 9.28 -32.23
CA ASP A 168 -15.14 10.35 -32.05
C ASP A 168 -16.59 9.88 -31.75
N ASP A 169 -16.82 8.59 -31.51
CA ASP A 169 -18.17 8.09 -31.20
C ASP A 169 -18.64 8.52 -29.80
N THR A 170 -19.88 9.01 -29.67
CA THR A 170 -20.44 9.45 -28.39
C THR A 170 -20.63 8.31 -27.39
N ASN A 171 -20.69 7.06 -27.86
CA ASN A 171 -20.77 5.88 -27.01
C ASN A 171 -19.40 5.38 -26.54
N ASN A 172 -18.29 5.94 -27.03
CA ASN A 172 -16.96 5.56 -26.59
C ASN A 172 -16.74 5.99 -25.13
N PRO A 173 -16.52 5.06 -24.18
CA PRO A 173 -16.28 5.40 -22.78
C PRO A 173 -15.13 6.37 -22.57
N LEU A 174 -14.10 6.31 -23.42
CA LEU A 174 -12.91 7.15 -23.36
C LEU A 174 -13.20 8.63 -23.65
N ASN A 175 -14.32 8.95 -24.31
CA ASN A 175 -14.72 10.33 -24.58
C ASN A 175 -15.41 11.00 -23.39
N SER A 176 -15.82 10.23 -22.39
CA SER A 176 -16.44 10.76 -21.18
C SER A 176 -15.38 11.26 -20.20
N LYS A 177 -14.85 12.47 -20.43
CA LYS A 177 -13.79 13.08 -19.59
C LYS A 177 -14.07 12.96 -18.09
N LYS A 178 -15.31 13.27 -17.67
CA LYS A 178 -15.71 13.18 -16.25
C LYS A 178 -15.65 11.75 -15.69
N ALA A 179 -16.02 10.75 -16.49
CA ALA A 179 -15.95 9.36 -16.05
C ALA A 179 -14.50 8.86 -16.01
N VAL A 180 -13.71 9.22 -17.02
CA VAL A 180 -12.27 8.91 -17.09
C VAL A 180 -11.54 9.49 -15.88
N GLU A 181 -11.67 10.80 -15.64
CA GLU A 181 -11.02 11.49 -14.51
C GLU A 181 -11.41 10.88 -13.17
N ARG A 182 -12.67 10.49 -13.00
CA ARG A 182 -13.15 9.84 -11.77
C ARG A 182 -12.49 8.48 -11.57
N VAL A 183 -12.50 7.61 -12.59
CA VAL A 183 -11.91 6.27 -12.52
C VAL A 183 -10.40 6.36 -12.29
N GLU A 184 -9.72 7.24 -13.00
CA GLU A 184 -8.29 7.47 -12.84
C GLU A 184 -7.95 7.96 -11.44
N LYS A 185 -8.69 8.93 -10.90
CA LYS A 185 -8.48 9.41 -9.53
C LYS A 185 -8.68 8.30 -8.50
N GLN A 186 -9.72 7.47 -8.65
CA GLN A 186 -9.95 6.36 -7.74
C GLN A 186 -8.83 5.29 -7.82
N LEU A 187 -8.35 4.98 -9.03
CA LEU A 187 -7.21 4.07 -9.23
C LEU A 187 -5.91 4.63 -8.62
N ILE A 188 -5.61 5.91 -8.85
CA ILE A 188 -4.44 6.59 -8.25
C ILE A 188 -4.55 6.56 -6.73
N ASN A 189 -5.74 6.82 -6.18
CA ASN A 189 -5.97 6.83 -4.74
C ASN A 189 -5.67 5.47 -4.10
N ILE A 190 -5.87 4.35 -4.81
CA ILE A 190 -5.50 3.00 -4.32
C ILE A 190 -4.04 2.62 -4.61
N GLY A 191 -3.24 3.55 -5.16
CA GLY A 191 -1.82 3.33 -5.47
C GLY A 191 -1.55 2.69 -6.84
N PHE A 192 -2.54 2.63 -7.74
CA PHE A 192 -2.34 2.09 -9.08
C PHE A 192 -1.60 3.09 -9.99
N ASN A 193 -0.56 2.62 -10.68
CA ASN A 193 0.21 3.42 -11.63
C ASN A 193 -0.40 3.32 -13.04
N LEU A 194 -1.04 4.41 -13.50
CA LEU A 194 -1.70 4.48 -14.80
C LEU A 194 -0.76 4.34 -16.01
N ASN A 195 0.56 4.46 -15.82
CA ASN A 195 1.55 4.39 -16.89
C ASN A 195 2.02 2.96 -17.20
N GLU A 196 1.58 1.95 -16.44
CA GLU A 196 2.05 0.56 -16.58
C GLU A 196 1.17 -0.32 -17.48
N THR A 197 -0.02 0.16 -17.88
CA THR A 197 -1.00 -0.63 -18.66
C THR A 197 -1.25 -0.14 -20.09
N ASN A 198 -0.37 0.68 -20.67
CA ASN A 198 -0.43 1.07 -22.10
C ASN A 198 0.82 0.67 -22.88
#